data_AF-A0A845YJJ3-F1
#
_entry.id   AF-A0A845YJJ3-F1
#
_cell.length_a   1.000
_cell.length_b   1.000
_cell.length_c   1.000
_cell.angle_alpha   90.00
_cell.angle_beta   90.00
_cell.angle_gamma   90.00
#
_symmetry.space_group_name_H-M   'P 1'
#
loop_
_entity.id
_entity.type
_entity.pdbx_description
1 polymer ?
#
loop_
_entity_poly.entity_id
_entity_poly.type
_entity_poly.pdbx_seq_one_letter_code
_entity_poly.pdbx_strand_id
1 'polypeptide(L)'
;MDPDEVLLVIEERLLKRKLTPAERIVLGQTWNKQTYEQMAQQSGYGDAHLKDTGYKLWRGISQALGQRVTKKSLLFVLREYLQPLSSSLNSAAPIASLDTELSSLQQTYPSGPLPPDSPLYIERPPSENLAYSEIQRPGGFLRIKAPQKMGKTSLVFRLIETARQNNYQIVHLDLQTVDKAVFNSIDTFLKWFCTRSSQALNLAPKLIDFWDASMGHKVSSELYYQEYLLENRKTPIVLMLGAAERLIEHPKVAQDFFPLLRSWHEKARWNFLWRNLRIVIVHATEIYVPLKIHQSPFNIGQAIKLPKFTTNQVAELATRYGLRNNPEILGKTLVDLVDGHPYLVNVFLYQLTTQSTPLTSILTTASTPSGIYGTHLRNYLALLSEEQSLATAFKQVISSESGVELNAFTMYRLENLGLIKVKGHQAVPSCEVYRAYFQQQLNL
;
A
#
# COMPACT_ATOMS: atom_id res chain seq x y z
N MET A 1 15.97 20.73 4.83
CA MET A 1 17.01 20.58 5.85
C MET A 1 18.35 20.62 5.14
N ASP A 2 19.12 21.63 5.48
CA ASP A 2 20.48 21.82 5.04
C ASP A 2 21.39 20.76 5.73
N PRO A 3 22.27 20.04 5.01
CA PRO A 3 23.22 19.10 5.63
C PRO A 3 24.04 19.71 6.79
N ASP A 4 24.32 21.01 6.74
CA ASP A 4 25.08 21.71 7.80
C ASP A 4 24.26 21.92 9.09
N GLU A 5 22.95 22.13 8.95
CA GLU A 5 22.01 22.22 10.08
C GLU A 5 21.85 20.86 10.79
N VAL A 6 21.84 19.77 10.03
CA VAL A 6 21.76 18.39 10.54
C VAL A 6 23.03 18.00 11.28
N LEU A 7 24.19 18.43 10.79
CA LEU A 7 25.49 18.23 11.43
C LEU A 7 25.52 18.88 12.83
N LEU A 8 25.06 20.12 12.94
CA LEU A 8 24.98 20.84 14.23
C LEU A 8 24.05 20.13 15.21
N VAL A 9 22.86 19.71 14.76
CA VAL A 9 21.91 18.97 15.60
C VAL A 9 22.49 17.66 16.12
N ILE A 10 23.18 16.89 15.27
CA ILE A 10 23.76 15.61 15.69
C ILE A 10 24.91 15.83 16.68
N GLU A 11 25.78 16.82 16.44
CA GLU A 11 26.90 17.15 17.32
C GLU A 11 26.43 17.68 18.69
N GLU A 12 25.46 18.60 18.70
CA GLU A 12 25.07 19.33 19.91
C GLU A 12 23.93 18.66 20.70
N ARG A 13 22.92 18.10 20.02
CA ARG A 13 21.71 17.57 20.69
C ARG A 13 21.73 16.06 20.90
N LEU A 14 22.29 15.30 19.95
CA LEU A 14 22.23 13.83 19.99
C LEU A 14 23.46 13.19 20.61
N LEU A 15 24.64 13.44 20.03
CA LEU A 15 25.87 12.78 20.46
C LEU A 15 26.65 13.57 21.50
N LYS A 16 26.34 14.86 21.68
CA LYS A 16 27.02 15.79 22.60
C LYS A 16 28.56 15.76 22.45
N ARG A 17 29.03 15.57 21.22
CA ARG A 17 30.46 15.56 20.85
C ARG A 17 30.61 15.99 19.39
N LYS A 18 31.78 16.53 19.05
CA LYS A 18 32.14 16.81 17.65
C LYS A 18 32.36 15.50 16.87
N LEU A 19 31.89 15.48 15.62
CA LEU A 19 32.13 14.36 14.71
C LEU A 19 33.53 14.48 14.10
N THR A 20 34.18 13.33 13.90
CA THR A 20 35.45 13.25 13.18
C THR A 20 35.27 13.59 11.69
N PRO A 21 36.33 13.96 10.95
CA PRO A 21 36.22 14.23 9.51
C PRO A 21 35.59 13.07 8.71
N ALA A 22 35.95 11.82 9.04
CA ALA A 22 35.36 10.64 8.43
C ALA A 22 33.86 10.47 8.77
N GLU A 23 33.44 10.73 10.01
CA GLU A 23 32.02 10.70 10.40
C GLU A 23 31.21 11.80 9.71
N ARG A 24 31.77 13.01 9.55
CA ARG A 24 31.11 14.11 8.82
C ARG A 24 30.93 13.79 7.35
N ILE A 25 31.93 13.17 6.72
CA ILE A 25 31.82 12.69 5.33
C ILE A 25 30.75 11.62 5.21
N VAL A 26 30.76 10.62 6.11
CA VAL A 26 29.75 9.55 6.10
C VAL A 26 28.35 10.13 6.31
N LEU A 27 28.17 11.08 7.22
CA LEU A 27 26.89 11.70 7.50
C LEU A 27 26.41 12.57 6.33
N GLY A 28 27.26 13.49 5.86
CA GLY A 28 26.94 14.42 4.78
C GLY A 28 26.66 13.69 3.46
N GLN A 29 27.49 12.72 3.08
CA GLN A 29 27.31 11.98 1.83
C GLN A 29 26.20 10.92 1.90
N THR A 30 25.74 10.56 3.11
CA THR A 30 24.52 9.76 3.27
C THR A 30 23.28 10.54 2.82
N TRP A 31 23.29 11.87 2.97
CA TRP A 31 22.23 12.74 2.47
C TRP A 31 22.12 12.71 0.94
N ASN A 32 23.26 12.59 0.26
CA ASN A 32 23.37 12.48 -1.20
C ASN A 32 23.17 11.05 -1.75
N LYS A 33 22.71 10.11 -0.91
CA LYS A 33 22.48 8.69 -1.25
C LYS A 33 23.72 7.94 -1.78
N GLN A 34 24.93 8.42 -1.52
CA GLN A 34 26.16 7.77 -1.98
C GLN A 34 26.43 6.46 -1.23
N THR A 35 27.02 5.46 -1.90
CA THR A 35 27.52 4.23 -1.27
C THR A 35 28.84 4.47 -0.54
N TYR A 36 29.25 3.56 0.36
CA TYR A 36 30.56 3.70 1.03
C TYR A 36 31.73 3.61 0.04
N GLU A 37 31.56 2.85 -1.05
CA GLU A 37 32.51 2.76 -2.15
C GLU A 37 32.66 4.09 -2.89
N GLN A 38 31.54 4.76 -3.17
CA GLN A 38 31.54 6.10 -3.78
C GLN A 38 32.15 7.15 -2.84
N MET A 39 31.84 7.07 -1.54
CA MET A 39 32.44 7.94 -0.53
C MET A 39 33.96 7.73 -0.43
N ALA A 40 34.43 6.49 -0.52
CA ALA A 40 35.85 6.14 -0.47
C ALA A 40 36.63 6.73 -1.65
N GLN A 41 36.08 6.64 -2.86
CA GLN A 41 36.68 7.20 -4.08
C GLN A 41 36.81 8.74 -4.04
N GLN A 42 35.92 9.42 -3.32
CA GLN A 42 35.86 10.89 -3.28
C GLN A 42 36.58 11.52 -2.07
N SER A 43 36.90 10.73 -1.04
CA SER A 43 37.41 11.26 0.24
C SER A 43 38.81 10.79 0.63
N GLY A 44 39.40 9.84 -0.11
CA GLY A 44 40.72 9.28 0.18
C GLY A 44 40.75 8.27 1.33
N TYR A 45 39.60 7.96 1.95
CA TYR A 45 39.48 6.92 2.98
C TYR A 45 39.15 5.56 2.36
N GLY A 46 39.68 4.46 2.92
CA GLY A 46 39.35 3.10 2.47
C GLY A 46 37.89 2.71 2.77
N ASP A 47 37.24 1.98 1.86
CA ASP A 47 35.85 1.52 1.99
C ASP A 47 35.59 0.76 3.31
N ALA A 48 36.53 -0.10 3.73
CA ALA A 48 36.42 -0.82 5.00
C ALA A 48 36.40 0.13 6.22
N HIS A 49 37.18 1.22 6.18
CA HIS A 49 37.24 2.21 7.25
C HIS A 49 35.97 3.05 7.32
N LEU A 50 35.39 3.44 6.17
CA LEU A 50 34.12 4.18 6.14
C LEU A 50 32.92 3.32 6.56
N LYS A 51 32.93 2.01 6.27
CA LYS A 51 31.92 1.06 6.75
C LYS A 51 31.95 0.92 8.28
N ASP A 52 33.14 0.76 8.86
CA ASP A 52 33.30 0.69 10.32
C ASP A 52 32.91 2.01 11.00
N THR A 53 33.34 3.13 10.43
CA THR A 53 32.99 4.48 10.90
C THR A 53 31.47 4.70 10.85
N GLY A 54 30.82 4.34 9.75
CA GLY A 54 29.38 4.42 9.62
C GLY A 54 28.66 3.53 10.63
N TYR A 55 29.09 2.28 10.80
CA TYR A 55 28.50 1.38 11.80
C TYR A 55 28.54 1.95 13.21
N LYS A 56 29.69 2.49 13.64
CA LYS A 56 29.86 3.15 14.95
C LYS A 56 28.98 4.39 15.09
N LEU A 57 28.90 5.22 14.04
CA LEU A 57 28.08 6.43 14.02
C LEU A 57 26.58 6.11 14.16
N TRP A 58 26.07 5.16 13.37
CA TRP A 58 24.66 4.75 13.43
C TRP A 58 24.30 4.13 14.77
N ARG A 59 25.22 3.36 15.37
CA ARG A 59 25.02 2.79 16.71
C ARG A 59 24.94 3.89 17.78
N GLY A 60 25.82 4.89 17.73
CA GLY A 60 25.78 6.03 18.66
C GLY A 60 24.48 6.82 18.55
N ILE A 61 24.03 7.12 17.32
CA ILE A 61 22.76 7.83 17.09
C ILE A 61 21.57 6.97 17.53
N SER A 62 21.60 5.65 17.29
CA SER A 62 20.55 4.73 17.75
C SER A 62 20.42 4.71 19.27
N GLN A 63 21.55 4.75 19.99
CA GLN A 63 21.57 4.79 21.44
C GLN A 63 21.04 6.12 21.98
N ALA A 64 21.42 7.25 21.36
CA ALA A 64 20.95 8.57 21.75
C ALA A 64 19.43 8.75 21.56
N LEU A 65 18.87 8.12 20.51
CA LEU A 65 17.46 8.22 20.17
C LEU A 65 16.56 7.13 20.76
N GLY A 66 17.14 6.09 21.37
CA GLY A 66 16.38 4.93 21.87
C GLY A 66 15.70 4.10 20.78
N GLN A 67 16.00 4.34 19.50
CA GLN A 67 15.44 3.61 18.36
C GLN A 67 16.52 3.31 17.31
N ARG A 68 16.33 2.23 16.54
CA ARG A 68 17.35 1.75 15.59
C ARG A 68 17.50 2.67 14.38
N VAL A 69 18.66 3.31 14.28
CA VAL A 69 19.08 4.14 13.15
C VAL A 69 20.09 3.39 12.28
N THR A 70 19.92 3.50 10.96
CA THR A 70 20.83 2.97 9.94
C THR A 70 21.06 4.06 8.90
N LYS A 71 22.08 3.90 8.05
CA LYS A 71 22.33 4.79 6.90
C LYS A 71 21.06 5.12 6.08
N LYS A 72 20.17 4.14 5.90
CA LYS A 72 18.93 4.30 5.12
C LYS A 72 17.77 4.92 5.91
N SER A 73 17.76 4.78 7.24
CA SER A 73 16.68 5.28 8.10
C SER A 73 16.99 6.62 8.77
N LEU A 74 18.26 7.07 8.76
CA LEU A 74 18.71 8.32 9.38
C LEU A 74 17.86 9.52 8.96
N LEU A 75 17.62 9.71 7.66
CA LEU A 75 16.86 10.85 7.13
C LEU A 75 15.41 10.87 7.63
N PHE A 76 14.82 9.70 7.79
CA PHE A 76 13.45 9.55 8.26
C PHE A 76 13.37 9.83 9.75
N VAL A 77 14.25 9.18 10.53
CA VAL A 77 14.28 9.29 11.99
C VAL A 77 14.63 10.70 12.45
N LEU A 78 15.56 11.39 11.78
CA LEU A 78 15.90 12.77 12.13
C LEU A 78 14.78 13.75 11.78
N ARG A 79 14.02 13.53 10.70
CA ARG A 79 12.86 14.36 10.38
C ARG A 79 11.76 14.24 11.42
N GLU A 80 11.56 13.03 11.95
CA GLU A 80 10.61 12.77 13.03
C GLU A 80 11.09 13.38 14.36
N TYR A 81 12.39 13.28 14.65
CA TYR A 81 12.99 13.81 15.87
C TYR A 81 13.11 15.35 15.90
N LEU A 82 13.19 16.00 14.74
CA LEU A 82 13.37 17.46 14.62
C LEU A 82 12.08 18.24 14.35
N GLN A 83 10.93 17.56 14.37
CA GLN A 83 9.64 18.24 14.55
C GLN A 83 9.69 19.06 15.85
N PRO A 84 9.17 20.30 15.89
CA PRO A 84 9.26 21.11 17.08
C PRO A 84 8.51 20.43 18.25
N LEU A 85 9.18 20.25 19.39
CA LEU A 85 8.52 20.09 20.68
C LEU A 85 7.80 21.40 21.01
N SER A 86 6.61 21.61 20.46
CA SER A 86 5.65 22.60 20.91
C SER A 86 4.47 21.89 21.56
N SER A 87 4.72 21.21 22.68
CA SER A 87 3.67 20.69 23.55
C SER A 87 4.18 20.42 24.97
N SER A 88 4.75 21.44 25.61
CA SER A 88 4.51 21.64 27.04
C SER A 88 4.61 23.12 27.40
N LEU A 89 3.64 23.58 28.19
CA LEU A 89 3.42 24.94 28.71
C LEU A 89 2.75 25.94 27.75
N ASN A 90 1.42 25.87 27.64
CA ASN A 90 0.54 26.94 28.15
C ASN A 90 -0.94 26.64 27.88
N SER A 91 -1.73 26.78 28.95
CA SER A 91 -3.19 26.75 28.97
C SER A 91 -3.78 27.99 28.28
N ALA A 92 -4.40 27.80 27.12
CA ALA A 92 -5.58 28.51 26.59
C ALA A 92 -5.72 28.17 25.10
N ALA A 93 -6.83 27.56 24.70
CA ALA A 93 -7.16 27.35 23.27
C ALA A 93 -7.35 28.72 22.57
N PRO A 94 -7.19 28.82 21.23
CA PRO A 94 -8.29 28.43 20.34
C PRO A 94 -7.88 27.89 18.93
N ILE A 95 -8.57 26.84 18.48
CA ILE A 95 -9.13 26.60 17.12
C ILE A 95 -8.20 26.60 15.87
N ALA A 96 -6.98 27.15 15.88
CA ALA A 96 -6.15 27.36 14.69
C ALA A 96 -5.26 26.16 14.25
N SER A 97 -5.16 25.09 15.06
CA SER A 97 -4.25 23.97 14.78
C SER A 97 -4.76 23.01 13.70
N LEU A 98 -6.08 22.85 13.56
CA LEU A 98 -6.69 21.98 12.55
C LEU A 98 -6.50 22.53 11.13
N ASP A 99 -6.58 23.85 10.95
CA ASP A 99 -6.42 24.48 9.63
C ASP A 99 -4.99 24.32 9.08
N THR A 100 -3.99 24.27 9.97
CA THR A 100 -2.57 24.16 9.57
C THR A 100 -2.21 22.73 9.11
N GLU A 101 -2.75 21.69 9.76
CA GLU A 101 -2.60 20.29 9.33
C GLU A 101 -3.44 19.95 8.09
N LEU A 102 -4.65 20.52 7.97
CA LEU A 102 -5.47 20.37 6.76
C LEU A 102 -4.75 20.98 5.55
N SER A 103 -4.13 22.15 5.73
CA SER A 103 -3.37 22.85 4.69
C SER A 103 -2.15 22.07 4.23
N SER A 104 -1.42 21.40 5.13
CA SER A 104 -0.23 20.63 4.78
C SER A 104 -0.57 19.30 4.07
N LEU A 105 -1.68 18.66 4.43
CA LEU A 105 -2.17 17.46 3.76
C LEU A 105 -2.76 17.75 2.37
N GLN A 106 -3.41 18.91 2.18
CA GLN A 106 -3.86 19.38 0.86
C GLN A 106 -2.70 19.67 -0.11
N GLN A 107 -1.51 19.97 0.41
CA GLN A 107 -0.30 20.26 -0.39
C GLN A 107 0.46 19.01 -0.85
N THR A 108 0.11 17.81 -0.37
CA THR A 108 0.81 16.58 -0.76
C THR A 108 0.16 15.96 -1.99
N TYR A 109 0.95 15.72 -3.04
CA TYR A 109 0.46 15.04 -4.25
C TYR A 109 -0.13 13.66 -3.90
N PRO A 110 -1.31 13.27 -4.44
CA PRO A 110 -2.03 12.05 -4.07
C PRO A 110 -1.42 10.78 -4.69
N SER A 111 -0.14 10.52 -4.42
CA SER A 111 0.61 9.35 -4.89
C SER A 111 0.60 8.17 -3.92
N GLY A 112 0.19 8.38 -2.66
CA GLY A 112 0.33 7.38 -1.59
C GLY A 112 -0.99 7.01 -0.91
N PRO A 113 -0.99 5.93 -0.11
CA PRO A 113 -2.10 5.62 0.78
C PRO A 113 -2.30 6.71 1.83
N LEU A 114 -3.54 6.92 2.23
CA LEU A 114 -3.90 7.90 3.26
C LEU A 114 -3.69 7.29 4.66
N PRO A 115 -3.00 8.00 5.57
CA PRO A 115 -2.86 7.55 6.96
C PRO A 115 -4.23 7.48 7.67
N PRO A 116 -4.33 6.75 8.81
CA PRO A 116 -5.60 6.54 9.50
C PRO A 116 -6.34 7.82 9.89
N ASP A 117 -5.60 8.85 10.30
CA ASP A 117 -6.04 10.17 10.74
C ASP A 117 -6.28 11.18 9.60
N SER A 118 -6.01 10.78 8.35
CA SER A 118 -6.14 11.69 7.21
C SER A 118 -7.58 12.22 7.09
N PRO A 119 -7.76 13.56 7.06
CA PRO A 119 -9.05 14.18 6.86
C PRO A 119 -9.53 13.98 5.42
N LEU A 120 -8.69 13.54 4.48
CA LEU A 120 -9.07 13.31 3.08
C LEU A 120 -9.68 11.91 2.85
N TYR A 121 -9.77 11.05 3.88
CA TYR A 121 -10.35 9.73 3.72
C TYR A 121 -11.88 9.76 3.71
N ILE A 122 -12.47 9.30 2.62
CA ILE A 122 -13.92 9.12 2.50
C ILE A 122 -14.27 7.66 2.79
N GLU A 123 -15.16 7.47 3.77
CA GLU A 123 -15.69 6.16 4.12
C GLU A 123 -16.67 5.65 3.06
N ARG A 124 -16.72 4.33 2.86
CA ARG A 124 -17.51 3.66 1.82
C ARG A 124 -18.37 2.53 2.40
N PRO A 125 -19.31 2.85 3.32
CA PRO A 125 -20.18 1.85 3.91
C PRO A 125 -20.94 1.06 2.83
N PRO A 126 -21.19 -0.25 3.05
CA PRO A 126 -20.86 -1.02 4.26
C PRO A 126 -19.44 -1.62 4.25
N SER A 127 -18.59 -1.29 3.28
CA SER A 127 -17.30 -1.96 3.04
C SER A 127 -16.38 -1.97 4.26
N GLU A 128 -16.14 -0.80 4.85
CA GLU A 128 -15.30 -0.64 6.04
C GLU A 128 -15.90 -1.38 7.24
N ASN A 129 -17.21 -1.24 7.48
CA ASN A 129 -17.90 -1.88 8.61
C ASN A 129 -17.80 -3.41 8.54
N LEU A 130 -17.96 -3.99 7.35
CA LEU A 130 -17.79 -5.42 7.13
C LEU A 130 -16.33 -5.87 7.31
N ALA A 131 -15.37 -5.03 6.93
CA ALA A 131 -13.96 -5.32 7.14
C ALA A 131 -13.59 -5.31 8.64
N TYR A 132 -14.07 -4.32 9.39
CA TYR A 132 -13.85 -4.21 10.84
C TYR A 132 -14.50 -5.36 11.61
N SER A 133 -15.72 -5.74 11.24
CA SER A 133 -16.42 -6.86 11.90
C SER A 133 -15.73 -8.21 11.63
N GLU A 134 -15.24 -8.43 10.41
CA GLU A 134 -14.58 -9.69 10.05
C GLU A 134 -13.25 -9.87 10.83
N ILE A 135 -12.45 -8.83 11.03
CA ILE A 135 -11.21 -8.96 11.80
C ILE A 135 -11.44 -9.20 13.30
N GLN A 136 -12.61 -8.83 13.83
CA GLN A 136 -12.98 -9.12 15.22
C GLN A 136 -13.48 -10.55 15.40
N ARG A 137 -13.99 -11.18 14.33
CA ARG A 137 -14.54 -12.55 14.37
C ARG A 137 -13.45 -13.60 14.66
N PRO A 138 -13.61 -14.48 15.67
CA PRO A 138 -12.73 -15.65 15.88
C PRO A 138 -12.44 -16.44 14.61
N GLY A 139 -11.15 -16.57 14.25
CA GLY A 139 -10.72 -17.23 13.02
C GLY A 139 -11.01 -16.46 11.73
N GLY A 140 -11.38 -15.18 11.81
CA GLY A 140 -11.84 -14.36 10.68
C GLY A 140 -10.90 -14.36 9.47
N PHE A 141 -11.48 -14.35 8.28
CA PHE A 141 -10.77 -14.39 7.01
C PHE A 141 -11.34 -13.31 6.09
N LEU A 142 -10.59 -12.23 5.93
CA LEU A 142 -10.97 -11.06 5.16
C LEU A 142 -10.20 -11.02 3.84
N ARG A 143 -10.89 -10.72 2.75
CA ARG A 143 -10.28 -10.45 1.44
C ARG A 143 -10.65 -9.06 0.97
N ILE A 144 -9.66 -8.22 0.77
CA ILE A 144 -9.84 -6.88 0.19
C ILE A 144 -9.39 -6.96 -1.27
N LYS A 145 -10.33 -6.76 -2.20
CA LYS A 145 -10.08 -6.85 -3.64
C LYS A 145 -10.58 -5.62 -4.37
N ALA A 146 -9.74 -5.05 -5.21
CA ALA A 146 -10.09 -3.95 -6.11
C ALA A 146 -8.94 -3.71 -7.09
N PRO A 147 -9.18 -3.02 -8.21
CA PRO A 147 -8.10 -2.48 -9.03
C PRO A 147 -7.10 -1.64 -8.20
N GLN A 148 -5.90 -1.46 -8.72
CA GLN A 148 -4.91 -0.52 -8.21
C GLN A 148 -5.53 0.86 -8.03
N LYS A 149 -4.99 1.62 -7.08
CA LYS A 149 -5.41 3.01 -6.82
C LYS A 149 -6.88 3.21 -6.38
N MET A 150 -7.54 2.14 -5.91
CA MET A 150 -8.88 2.18 -5.28
C MET A 150 -8.86 2.37 -3.76
N GLY A 151 -7.69 2.64 -3.15
CA GLY A 151 -7.58 2.88 -1.70
C GLY A 151 -7.53 1.61 -0.83
N LYS A 152 -7.11 0.46 -1.38
CA LYS A 152 -6.93 -0.80 -0.63
C LYS A 152 -5.99 -0.61 0.57
N THR A 153 -4.82 -0.04 0.33
CA THR A 153 -3.79 0.17 1.37
C THR A 153 -4.25 1.19 2.43
N SER A 154 -5.01 2.22 2.04
CA SER A 154 -5.62 3.16 3.00
C SER A 154 -6.62 2.46 3.95
N LEU A 155 -7.36 1.45 3.47
CA LEU A 155 -8.20 0.61 4.32
C LEU A 155 -7.36 -0.30 5.22
N VAL A 156 -6.26 -0.86 4.72
CA VAL A 156 -5.33 -1.68 5.54
C VAL A 156 -4.80 -0.88 6.71
N PHE A 157 -4.38 0.37 6.52
CA PHE A 157 -3.90 1.22 7.62
C PHE A 157 -4.96 1.43 8.70
N ARG A 158 -6.23 1.56 8.31
CA ARG A 158 -7.36 1.63 9.27
C ARG A 158 -7.59 0.32 9.97
N LEU A 159 -7.52 -0.81 9.28
CA LEU A 159 -7.60 -2.14 9.90
C LEU A 159 -6.47 -2.38 10.91
N ILE A 160 -5.26 -1.89 10.61
CA ILE A 160 -4.12 -1.94 11.53
C ILE A 160 -4.44 -1.15 12.80
N GLU A 161 -4.98 0.06 12.64
CA GLU A 161 -5.34 0.91 13.76
C GLU A 161 -6.48 0.31 14.60
N THR A 162 -7.55 -0.18 13.97
CA THR A 162 -8.63 -0.91 14.64
C THR A 162 -8.11 -2.15 15.37
N ALA A 163 -7.19 -2.91 14.77
CA ALA A 163 -6.60 -4.08 15.42
C ALA A 163 -5.80 -3.69 16.67
N ARG A 164 -5.01 -2.60 16.62
CA ARG A 164 -4.27 -2.08 17.78
C ARG A 164 -5.21 -1.63 18.90
N GLN A 165 -6.29 -0.93 18.57
CA GLN A 165 -7.30 -0.50 19.54
C GLN A 165 -7.98 -1.69 20.25
N ASN A 166 -8.08 -2.83 19.57
CA ASN A 166 -8.57 -4.09 20.14
C ASN A 166 -7.47 -4.94 20.82
N ASN A 167 -6.26 -4.38 21.02
CA ASN A 167 -5.10 -5.06 21.59
C ASN A 167 -4.64 -6.30 20.80
N TYR A 168 -4.89 -6.33 19.49
CA TYR A 168 -4.40 -7.41 18.63
C TYR A 168 -2.97 -7.13 18.19
N GLN A 169 -2.21 -8.21 17.98
CA GLN A 169 -0.88 -8.13 17.41
C GLN A 169 -0.94 -8.27 15.90
N ILE A 170 -0.01 -7.65 15.20
CA ILE A 170 -0.11 -7.50 13.75
C ILE A 170 1.12 -8.09 13.09
N VAL A 171 0.89 -8.99 12.14
CA VAL A 171 1.89 -9.46 11.19
C VAL A 171 1.54 -8.87 9.84
N HIS A 172 2.17 -7.76 9.46
CA HIS A 172 1.96 -7.12 8.17
C HIS A 172 3.10 -7.45 7.21
N LEU A 173 2.80 -8.21 6.16
CA LEU A 173 3.75 -8.64 5.15
C LEU A 173 3.30 -8.11 3.79
N ASP A 174 4.07 -7.18 3.23
CA ASP A 174 3.87 -6.69 1.87
C ASP A 174 4.74 -7.47 0.90
N LEU A 175 4.11 -8.33 0.10
CA LEU A 175 4.79 -9.17 -0.87
C LEU A 175 5.45 -8.35 -1.99
N GLN A 176 5.05 -7.09 -2.19
CA GLN A 176 5.66 -6.21 -3.18
C GLN A 176 7.13 -5.88 -2.85
N THR A 177 7.52 -5.96 -1.58
CA THR A 177 8.90 -5.70 -1.13
C THR A 177 9.81 -6.92 -1.17
N VAL A 178 9.29 -8.09 -1.58
CA VAL A 178 9.98 -9.36 -1.48
C VAL A 178 10.78 -9.67 -2.73
N ASP A 179 12.03 -10.10 -2.54
CA ASP A 179 12.92 -10.52 -3.61
C ASP A 179 12.35 -11.73 -4.36
N LYS A 180 12.49 -11.73 -5.70
CA LYS A 180 11.98 -12.83 -6.55
C LYS A 180 12.50 -14.21 -6.10
N ALA A 181 13.73 -14.28 -5.59
CA ALA A 181 14.35 -15.53 -5.13
C ALA A 181 13.58 -16.21 -3.99
N VAL A 182 12.86 -15.46 -3.16
CA VAL A 182 12.04 -16.02 -2.06
C VAL A 182 10.89 -16.86 -2.60
N PHE A 183 10.40 -16.55 -3.80
CA PHE A 183 9.31 -17.27 -4.45
C PHE A 183 9.77 -18.50 -5.28
N ASN A 184 11.07 -18.84 -5.25
CA ASN A 184 11.61 -19.96 -6.05
C ASN A 184 11.08 -21.33 -5.60
N SER A 185 10.80 -21.50 -4.30
CA SER A 185 10.26 -22.74 -3.75
C SER A 185 9.35 -22.46 -2.56
N ILE A 186 8.41 -23.38 -2.30
CA ILE A 186 7.53 -23.31 -1.14
C ILE A 186 8.33 -23.34 0.18
N ASP A 187 9.44 -24.10 0.24
CA ASP A 187 10.33 -24.14 1.40
C ASP A 187 10.93 -22.75 1.70
N THR A 188 11.52 -22.10 0.70
CA THR A 188 12.13 -20.78 0.85
C THR A 188 11.09 -19.75 1.26
N PHE A 189 9.92 -19.79 0.60
CA PHE A 189 8.83 -18.87 0.89
C PHE A 189 8.30 -19.04 2.32
N LEU A 190 8.05 -20.27 2.77
CA LEU A 190 7.51 -20.51 4.10
C LEU A 190 8.53 -20.22 5.22
N LYS A 191 9.83 -20.51 5.02
CA LYS A 191 10.90 -20.08 5.95
C LYS A 191 10.94 -18.56 6.08
N TRP A 192 10.89 -17.85 4.95
CA TRP A 192 10.82 -16.39 4.93
C TRP A 192 9.55 -15.91 5.66
N PHE A 193 8.41 -16.50 5.37
CA PHE A 193 7.12 -16.16 5.96
C PHE A 193 7.13 -16.31 7.49
N CYS A 194 7.56 -17.46 8.02
CA CYS A 194 7.68 -17.70 9.47
C CYS A 194 8.69 -16.75 10.13
N THR A 195 9.83 -16.49 9.47
CA THR A 195 10.85 -15.54 9.95
C THR A 195 10.29 -14.13 10.08
N ARG A 196 9.63 -13.63 9.03
CA ARG A 196 9.06 -12.28 9.02
C ARG A 196 7.89 -12.15 9.97
N SER A 197 7.10 -13.20 10.13
CA SER A 197 6.00 -13.24 11.11
C SER A 197 6.52 -13.12 12.54
N SER A 198 7.60 -13.82 12.86
CA SER A 198 8.24 -13.73 14.19
C SER A 198 8.79 -12.33 14.44
N GLN A 199 9.51 -11.77 13.46
CA GLN A 199 10.07 -10.43 13.56
C GLN A 199 8.99 -9.36 13.72
N ALA A 200 7.87 -9.46 13.00
CA ALA A 200 6.74 -8.53 13.14
C ALA A 200 6.11 -8.59 14.55
N LEU A 201 6.20 -9.74 15.22
CA LEU A 201 5.73 -9.95 16.58
C LEU A 201 6.81 -9.69 17.64
N ASN A 202 7.94 -9.07 17.26
CA ASN A 202 9.11 -8.84 18.11
C ASN A 202 9.67 -10.12 18.76
N LEU A 203 9.64 -11.23 18.02
CA LEU A 203 10.19 -12.53 18.42
C LEU A 203 11.41 -12.91 17.59
N ALA A 204 12.33 -13.64 18.21
CA ALA A 204 13.45 -14.28 17.52
C ALA A 204 12.92 -15.43 16.63
N PRO A 205 13.30 -15.52 15.35
CA PRO A 205 12.93 -16.66 14.52
C PRO A 205 13.50 -17.97 15.06
N LYS A 206 12.66 -19.00 15.20
CA LYS A 206 13.04 -20.34 15.70
C LYS A 206 12.97 -21.43 14.62
N LEU A 207 13.41 -21.13 13.41
CA LEU A 207 13.31 -22.10 12.31
C LEU A 207 14.09 -23.38 12.61
N ILE A 208 15.22 -23.33 13.32
CA ILE A 208 16.02 -24.52 13.65
C ILE A 208 15.20 -25.54 14.46
N ASP A 209 14.37 -25.06 15.39
CA ASP A 209 13.62 -25.91 16.32
C ASP A 209 12.39 -26.55 15.68
N PHE A 210 11.80 -25.89 14.67
CA PHE A 210 10.49 -26.23 14.12
C PHE A 210 10.52 -26.67 12.65
N TRP A 211 11.68 -26.61 11.98
CA TRP A 211 11.78 -26.88 10.56
C TRP A 211 12.39 -28.23 10.26
N ASP A 212 11.52 -29.18 9.91
CA ASP A 212 11.90 -30.51 9.48
C ASP A 212 11.43 -30.76 8.03
N ALA A 213 12.40 -30.85 7.12
CA ALA A 213 12.13 -31.12 5.71
C ALA A 213 11.50 -32.49 5.48
N SER A 214 11.74 -33.48 6.35
CA SER A 214 11.20 -34.83 6.23
C SER A 214 9.69 -34.90 6.51
N MET A 215 9.18 -34.05 7.41
CA MET A 215 7.74 -33.91 7.70
C MET A 215 6.99 -33.10 6.62
N GLY A 216 7.73 -32.39 5.78
CA GLY A 216 7.19 -31.49 4.75
C GLY A 216 7.05 -30.05 5.25
N HIS A 217 7.36 -29.11 4.35
CA HIS A 217 7.45 -27.68 4.65
C HIS A 217 6.13 -27.06 5.14
N LYS A 218 4.99 -27.55 4.63
CA LYS A 218 3.65 -27.09 5.07
C LYS A 218 3.39 -27.46 6.53
N VAL A 219 3.70 -28.70 6.92
CA VAL A 219 3.56 -29.18 8.30
C VAL A 219 4.48 -28.39 9.23
N SER A 220 5.76 -28.23 8.85
CA SER A 220 6.71 -27.42 9.63
C SER A 220 6.21 -25.99 9.86
N SER A 221 5.73 -25.31 8.81
CA SER A 221 5.20 -23.95 8.94
C SER A 221 3.93 -23.86 9.80
N GLU A 222 3.12 -24.92 9.79
CA GLU A 222 1.91 -25.00 10.60
C GLU A 222 2.27 -25.18 12.08
N LEU A 223 3.16 -26.11 12.41
CA LEU A 223 3.63 -26.32 13.78
C LEU A 223 4.30 -25.05 14.33
N TYR A 224 5.10 -24.37 13.49
CA TYR A 224 5.67 -23.07 13.83
C TYR A 224 4.61 -22.05 14.24
N TYR A 225 3.52 -21.93 13.46
CA TYR A 225 2.44 -21.02 13.79
C TYR A 225 1.68 -21.46 15.04
N GLN A 226 1.35 -22.75 15.13
CA GLN A 226 0.54 -23.30 16.21
C GLN A 226 1.25 -23.22 17.56
N GLU A 227 2.43 -23.84 17.66
CA GLU A 227 3.14 -24.06 18.93
C GLU A 227 3.97 -22.84 19.34
N TYR A 228 4.62 -22.17 18.37
CA TYR A 228 5.46 -21.03 18.70
C TYR A 228 4.72 -19.70 18.66
N LEU A 229 3.93 -19.44 17.62
CA LEU A 229 3.28 -18.14 17.47
C LEU A 229 1.93 -18.04 18.18
N LEU A 230 1.15 -19.11 18.35
CA LEU A 230 -0.22 -19.04 18.86
C LEU A 230 -0.41 -19.61 20.28
N GLU A 231 0.18 -20.75 20.63
CA GLU A 231 -0.13 -21.53 21.85
C GLU A 231 -0.06 -20.73 23.15
N ASN A 232 0.91 -19.83 23.26
CA ASN A 232 1.16 -19.05 24.48
C ASN A 232 0.68 -17.59 24.40
N ARG A 233 -0.15 -17.24 23.42
CA ARG A 233 -0.62 -15.86 23.24
C ARG A 233 -1.98 -15.60 23.87
N LYS A 234 -2.01 -14.55 24.68
CA LYS A 234 -3.23 -13.98 25.29
C LYS A 234 -4.02 -13.11 24.31
N THR A 235 -3.36 -12.60 23.27
CA THR A 235 -3.94 -11.65 22.31
C THR A 235 -3.94 -12.24 20.89
N PRO A 236 -5.03 -12.07 20.11
CA PRO A 236 -5.08 -12.51 18.73
C PRO A 236 -4.01 -11.87 17.84
N ILE A 237 -3.64 -12.58 16.77
CA ILE A 237 -2.78 -12.10 15.69
C ILE A 237 -3.63 -11.81 14.46
N VAL A 238 -3.46 -10.63 13.88
CA VAL A 238 -3.94 -10.29 12.54
C VAL A 238 -2.79 -10.41 11.55
N LEU A 239 -2.83 -11.46 10.74
CA LEU A 239 -1.93 -11.67 9.61
C LEU A 239 -2.47 -10.92 8.39
N MET A 240 -1.78 -9.86 7.99
CA MET A 240 -2.08 -9.06 6.81
C MET A 240 -1.09 -9.34 5.70
N LEU A 241 -1.58 -9.92 4.60
CA LEU A 241 -0.84 -10.20 3.38
C LEU A 241 -1.19 -9.15 2.32
N GLY A 242 -0.27 -8.20 2.11
CA GLY A 242 -0.31 -7.20 1.06
C GLY A 242 0.21 -7.72 -0.28
N ALA A 243 -0.31 -7.18 -1.39
CA ALA A 243 0.10 -7.53 -2.75
C ALA A 243 0.07 -9.05 -3.04
N ALA A 244 -0.97 -9.75 -2.58
CA ALA A 244 -1.07 -11.19 -2.73
C ALA A 244 -1.14 -11.66 -4.20
N GLU A 245 -1.44 -10.76 -5.14
CA GLU A 245 -1.30 -10.98 -6.58
C GLU A 245 0.13 -11.40 -6.99
N ARG A 246 1.17 -11.01 -6.24
CA ARG A 246 2.55 -11.46 -6.55
C ARG A 246 2.75 -12.96 -6.40
N LEU A 247 2.00 -13.62 -5.52
CA LEU A 247 2.06 -15.09 -5.43
C LEU A 247 1.55 -15.74 -6.71
N ILE A 248 0.61 -15.10 -7.39
CA ILE A 248 -0.02 -15.61 -8.59
C ILE A 248 0.99 -15.70 -9.75
N GLU A 249 1.96 -14.77 -9.80
CA GLU A 249 3.11 -14.81 -10.72
C GLU A 249 4.06 -15.99 -10.45
N HIS A 250 3.89 -16.68 -9.32
CA HIS A 250 4.69 -17.82 -8.89
C HIS A 250 3.81 -19.04 -8.56
N PRO A 251 3.24 -19.73 -9.58
CA PRO A 251 2.22 -20.76 -9.39
C PRO A 251 2.62 -21.90 -8.44
N LYS A 252 3.90 -22.29 -8.43
CA LYS A 252 4.41 -23.35 -7.54
C LYS A 252 4.24 -22.99 -6.05
N VAL A 253 4.41 -21.72 -5.69
CA VAL A 253 4.21 -21.25 -4.31
C VAL A 253 2.73 -21.03 -4.03
N ALA A 254 2.01 -20.39 -4.96
CA ALA A 254 0.57 -20.12 -4.80
C ALA A 254 -0.27 -21.38 -4.58
N GLN A 255 0.00 -22.44 -5.36
CA GLN A 255 -0.75 -23.70 -5.30
C GLN A 255 -0.62 -24.43 -3.96
N ASP A 256 0.42 -24.16 -3.19
CA ASP A 256 0.62 -24.75 -1.86
C ASP A 256 0.26 -23.78 -0.72
N PHE A 257 0.62 -22.51 -0.85
CA PHE A 257 0.45 -21.54 0.22
C PHE A 257 -1.02 -21.13 0.42
N PHE A 258 -1.79 -20.94 -0.65
CA PHE A 258 -3.19 -20.56 -0.49
C PHE A 258 -4.07 -21.65 0.13
N PRO A 259 -3.93 -22.94 -0.26
CA PRO A 259 -4.59 -24.03 0.46
C PRO A 259 -4.16 -24.14 1.94
N LEU A 260 -2.91 -23.81 2.26
CA LEU A 260 -2.45 -23.77 3.65
C LEU A 260 -3.21 -22.72 4.48
N LEU A 261 -3.32 -21.48 3.97
CA LEU A 261 -4.10 -20.42 4.65
C LEU A 261 -5.58 -20.80 4.80
N ARG A 262 -6.15 -21.46 3.79
CA ARG A 262 -7.50 -22.04 3.85
C ARG A 262 -7.61 -23.05 5.00
N SER A 263 -6.67 -23.99 5.08
CA SER A 263 -6.67 -25.03 6.13
C SER A 263 -6.62 -24.42 7.53
N TRP A 264 -5.79 -23.38 7.72
CA TRP A 264 -5.70 -22.65 8.99
C TRP A 264 -7.01 -21.96 9.37
N HIS A 265 -7.69 -21.33 8.40
CA HIS A 265 -9.02 -20.76 8.62
C HIS A 265 -10.08 -21.80 8.97
N GLU A 266 -10.09 -22.94 8.26
CA GLU A 266 -11.03 -24.03 8.53
C GLU A 266 -10.80 -24.67 9.92
N LYS A 267 -9.54 -24.80 10.35
CA LYS A 267 -9.16 -25.27 11.70
C LYS A 267 -9.71 -24.38 12.81
N ALA A 268 -9.76 -23.07 12.61
CA ALA A 268 -10.30 -22.14 13.60
C ALA A 268 -11.79 -22.40 13.95
N ARG A 269 -12.53 -23.16 13.13
CA ARG A 269 -13.91 -23.55 13.43
C ARG A 269 -14.01 -24.41 14.69
N TRP A 270 -13.06 -25.31 14.91
CA TRP A 270 -13.10 -26.28 16.00
C TRP A 270 -11.89 -26.21 16.95
N ASN A 271 -10.76 -25.64 16.51
CA ASN A 271 -9.57 -25.48 17.34
C ASN A 271 -9.47 -24.06 17.91
N PHE A 272 -9.51 -23.94 19.24
CA PHE A 272 -9.46 -22.66 19.96
C PHE A 272 -8.15 -21.89 19.78
N LEU A 273 -7.01 -22.57 19.57
CA LEU A 273 -5.74 -21.90 19.29
C LEU A 273 -5.79 -21.19 17.93
N TRP A 274 -6.32 -21.84 16.90
CA TRP A 274 -6.47 -21.25 15.57
C TRP A 274 -7.50 -20.11 15.54
N ARG A 275 -8.43 -20.05 16.51
CA ARG A 275 -9.28 -18.86 16.73
C ARG A 275 -8.50 -17.63 17.19
N ASN A 276 -7.21 -17.72 17.49
CA ASN A 276 -6.36 -16.57 17.74
C ASN A 276 -5.73 -15.99 16.47
N LEU A 277 -5.88 -16.63 15.31
CA LEU A 277 -5.41 -16.08 14.03
C LEU A 277 -6.56 -15.41 13.26
N ARG A 278 -6.34 -14.20 12.74
CA ARG A 278 -7.15 -13.53 11.72
C ARG A 278 -6.30 -13.40 10.47
N ILE A 279 -6.88 -13.67 9.30
CA ILE A 279 -6.16 -13.59 8.04
C ILE A 279 -6.80 -12.50 7.18
N VAL A 280 -6.00 -11.55 6.71
CA VAL A 280 -6.41 -10.50 5.77
C VAL A 280 -5.56 -10.63 4.52
N ILE A 281 -6.20 -10.90 3.37
CA ILE A 281 -5.54 -10.96 2.07
C ILE A 281 -5.96 -9.76 1.24
N VAL A 282 -4.97 -8.96 0.84
CA VAL A 282 -5.17 -7.78 0.00
C VAL A 282 -4.60 -8.09 -1.37
N HIS A 283 -5.42 -8.00 -2.40
CA HIS A 283 -4.96 -8.20 -3.77
C HIS A 283 -5.57 -7.24 -4.77
N ALA A 284 -4.78 -6.95 -5.79
CA ALA A 284 -5.22 -6.26 -6.97
C ALA A 284 -5.95 -7.22 -7.93
N THR A 285 -6.94 -6.72 -8.67
CA THR A 285 -7.77 -7.57 -9.54
C THR A 285 -7.19 -7.70 -10.96
N GLU A 286 -6.21 -6.88 -11.35
CA GLU A 286 -5.65 -6.85 -12.70
C GLU A 286 -5.01 -8.17 -13.14
N ILE A 287 -4.37 -8.89 -12.20
CA ILE A 287 -3.67 -10.13 -12.50
C ILE A 287 -4.68 -11.28 -12.45
N TYR A 288 -5.15 -11.68 -13.63
CA TYR A 288 -5.92 -12.90 -13.81
C TYR A 288 -4.99 -14.09 -14.05
N VAL A 289 -5.02 -15.07 -13.14
CA VAL A 289 -4.51 -16.42 -13.44
C VAL A 289 -5.57 -17.42 -13.01
N PRO A 290 -5.90 -18.39 -13.87
CA PRO A 290 -6.84 -19.45 -13.52
C PRO A 290 -6.20 -20.37 -12.48
N LEU A 291 -6.44 -20.10 -11.20
CA LEU A 291 -6.24 -21.09 -10.14
C LEU A 291 -7.41 -22.08 -10.18
N LYS A 292 -7.14 -23.38 -9.96
CA LYS A 292 -8.23 -24.36 -9.80
C LYS A 292 -9.12 -23.92 -8.62
N ILE A 293 -10.43 -24.14 -8.72
CA ILE A 293 -11.43 -23.65 -7.74
C ILE A 293 -11.07 -23.99 -6.28
N HIS A 294 -10.53 -25.19 -6.05
CA HIS A 294 -10.10 -25.68 -4.73
C HIS A 294 -8.73 -25.16 -4.26
N GLN A 295 -7.93 -24.61 -5.18
CA GLN A 295 -6.61 -24.00 -4.90
C GLN A 295 -6.71 -22.50 -4.61
N SER A 296 -7.87 -21.90 -4.86
CA SER A 296 -8.08 -20.47 -4.72
C SER A 296 -8.49 -20.09 -3.28
N PRO A 297 -7.75 -19.20 -2.60
CA PRO A 297 -8.19 -18.62 -1.34
C PRO A 297 -9.33 -17.62 -1.58
N PHE A 298 -9.59 -17.27 -2.86
CA PHE A 298 -10.54 -16.23 -3.27
C PHE A 298 -12.00 -16.69 -3.24
N ASN A 299 -12.30 -17.84 -2.64
CA ASN A 299 -13.65 -18.36 -2.45
C ASN A 299 -14.01 -18.51 -0.95
N ILE A 300 -13.21 -17.97 -0.04
CA ILE A 300 -13.32 -18.21 1.40
C ILE A 300 -13.35 -16.90 2.16
N GLY A 301 -14.06 -16.87 3.28
CA GLY A 301 -14.17 -15.69 4.13
C GLY A 301 -14.91 -14.52 3.48
N GLN A 302 -14.94 -13.39 4.19
CA GLN A 302 -15.61 -12.18 3.75
C GLN A 302 -14.81 -11.49 2.64
N ALA A 303 -15.44 -11.25 1.49
CA ALA A 303 -14.86 -10.48 0.40
C ALA A 303 -15.38 -9.04 0.42
N ILE A 304 -14.48 -8.07 0.36
CA ILE A 304 -14.77 -6.65 0.22
C ILE A 304 -14.26 -6.19 -1.14
N LYS A 305 -15.21 -5.89 -2.06
CA LYS A 305 -14.93 -5.16 -3.31
C LYS A 305 -15.08 -3.68 -3.01
N LEU A 306 -13.98 -2.93 -3.03
CA LEU A 306 -14.05 -1.49 -2.72
C LEU A 306 -14.82 -0.75 -3.83
N PRO A 307 -15.91 -0.03 -3.49
CA PRO A 307 -16.65 0.73 -4.47
C PRO A 307 -15.91 2.00 -4.86
N LYS A 308 -16.32 2.55 -5.99
CA LYS A 308 -15.98 3.92 -6.41
C LYS A 308 -16.76 4.92 -5.55
N PHE A 309 -16.33 6.18 -5.55
CA PHE A 309 -17.05 7.23 -4.83
C PHE A 309 -18.37 7.58 -5.53
N THR A 310 -19.41 7.78 -4.74
CA THR A 310 -20.67 8.37 -5.19
C THR A 310 -20.50 9.88 -5.40
N THR A 311 -21.46 10.52 -6.07
CA THR A 311 -21.50 11.97 -6.25
C THR A 311 -21.37 12.72 -4.92
N ASN A 312 -22.10 12.28 -3.89
CA ASN A 312 -22.06 12.89 -2.56
C ASN A 312 -20.69 12.74 -1.91
N GLN A 313 -20.06 11.56 -2.05
CA GLN A 313 -18.71 11.31 -1.54
C GLN A 313 -17.65 12.16 -2.25
N VAL A 314 -17.80 12.41 -3.56
CA VAL A 314 -16.90 13.31 -4.30
C VAL A 314 -17.13 14.76 -3.90
N ALA A 315 -18.38 15.19 -3.72
CA ALA A 315 -18.72 16.53 -3.25
C ALA A 315 -18.18 16.80 -1.83
N GLU A 316 -18.31 15.80 -0.95
CA GLU A 316 -17.71 15.82 0.37
C GLU A 316 -16.19 15.95 0.27
N LEU A 317 -15.53 15.12 -0.52
CA LEU A 317 -14.08 15.19 -0.72
C LEU A 317 -13.63 16.55 -1.27
N ALA A 318 -14.35 17.12 -2.23
CA ALA A 318 -14.08 18.47 -2.74
C ALA A 318 -14.14 19.52 -1.62
N THR A 319 -15.11 19.41 -0.71
CA THR A 319 -15.21 20.26 0.47
C THR A 319 -14.01 20.09 1.39
N ARG A 320 -13.53 18.85 1.60
CA ARG A 320 -12.32 18.56 2.39
C ARG A 320 -11.03 19.09 1.75
N TYR A 321 -11.02 19.25 0.43
CA TYR A 321 -9.99 19.96 -0.34
C TYR A 321 -10.15 21.50 -0.30
N GLY A 322 -11.15 22.05 0.40
CA GLY A 322 -11.39 23.49 0.50
C GLY A 322 -12.23 24.09 -0.64
N LEU A 323 -12.70 23.28 -1.58
CA LEU A 323 -13.54 23.71 -2.70
C LEU A 323 -15.01 23.78 -2.28
N ARG A 324 -15.36 24.86 -1.57
CA ARG A 324 -16.70 25.05 -0.99
C ARG A 324 -17.74 25.63 -1.94
N ASN A 325 -17.31 26.10 -3.12
CA ASN A 325 -18.22 26.67 -4.11
C ASN A 325 -18.87 25.56 -4.94
N ASN A 326 -20.18 25.36 -4.77
CA ASN A 326 -20.99 24.37 -5.49
C ASN A 326 -20.38 22.94 -5.53
N PRO A 327 -20.03 22.35 -4.38
CA PRO A 327 -19.36 21.04 -4.32
C PRO A 327 -20.19 19.91 -4.95
N GLU A 328 -21.52 20.00 -4.92
CA GLU A 328 -22.42 19.03 -5.55
C GLU A 328 -22.29 19.02 -7.08
N ILE A 329 -22.18 20.20 -7.70
CA ILE A 329 -22.00 20.35 -9.15
C ILE A 329 -20.65 19.76 -9.54
N LEU A 330 -19.58 20.14 -8.83
CA LEU A 330 -18.25 19.59 -9.07
C LEU A 330 -18.23 18.06 -8.86
N GLY A 331 -18.89 17.58 -7.80
CA GLY A 331 -19.04 16.15 -7.52
C GLY A 331 -19.66 15.40 -8.70
N LYS A 332 -20.75 15.93 -9.26
CA LYS A 332 -21.40 15.35 -10.44
C LYS A 332 -20.48 15.39 -11.66
N THR A 333 -19.86 16.52 -11.95
CA THR A 333 -18.91 16.67 -13.07
C THR A 333 -17.78 15.65 -13.00
N LEU A 334 -17.22 15.42 -11.81
CA LEU A 334 -16.13 14.45 -11.64
C LEU A 334 -16.59 13.00 -11.70
N VAL A 335 -17.80 12.69 -11.24
CA VAL A 335 -18.40 11.36 -11.45
C VAL A 335 -18.66 11.14 -12.94
N ASP A 336 -19.17 12.11 -13.68
CA ASP A 336 -19.38 11.96 -15.12
C ASP A 336 -18.03 11.77 -15.87
N LEU A 337 -16.98 12.47 -15.43
CA LEU A 337 -15.65 12.45 -16.07
C LEU A 337 -14.85 11.17 -15.76
N VAL A 338 -14.72 10.81 -14.49
CA VAL A 338 -13.83 9.73 -13.99
C VAL A 338 -14.55 8.68 -13.15
N ASP A 339 -15.88 8.74 -13.11
CA ASP A 339 -16.73 7.76 -12.47
C ASP A 339 -16.47 7.57 -10.97
N GLY A 340 -16.07 8.63 -10.28
CA GLY A 340 -15.76 8.56 -8.86
C GLY A 340 -14.56 7.66 -8.54
N HIS A 341 -13.67 7.39 -9.51
CA HIS A 341 -12.45 6.64 -9.27
C HIS A 341 -11.59 7.36 -8.21
N PRO A 342 -11.33 6.76 -7.02
CA PRO A 342 -10.76 7.48 -5.88
C PRO A 342 -9.47 8.24 -6.20
N TYR A 343 -8.50 7.59 -6.84
CA TYR A 343 -7.25 8.26 -7.23
C TYR A 343 -7.43 9.38 -8.27
N LEU A 344 -8.22 9.17 -9.32
CA LEU A 344 -8.42 10.20 -10.35
C LEU A 344 -9.11 11.43 -9.77
N VAL A 345 -10.13 11.22 -8.92
CA VAL A 345 -10.79 12.30 -8.18
C VAL A 345 -9.78 13.08 -7.34
N ASN A 346 -8.93 12.40 -6.55
CA ASN A 346 -7.93 13.09 -5.72
C ASN A 346 -6.92 13.87 -6.57
N VAL A 347 -6.44 13.31 -7.69
CA VAL A 347 -5.53 14.01 -8.62
C VAL A 347 -6.18 15.28 -9.18
N PHE A 348 -7.46 15.21 -9.55
CA PHE A 348 -8.19 16.38 -10.04
C PHE A 348 -8.31 17.47 -8.98
N LEU A 349 -8.79 17.11 -7.78
CA LEU A 349 -9.02 18.06 -6.69
C LEU A 349 -7.70 18.66 -6.20
N TYR A 350 -6.63 17.86 -6.11
CA TYR A 350 -5.28 18.34 -5.84
C TYR A 350 -4.83 19.37 -6.89
N GLN A 351 -4.97 19.06 -8.18
CA GLN A 351 -4.57 19.98 -9.24
C GLN A 351 -5.32 21.31 -9.15
N LEU A 352 -6.63 21.26 -8.94
CA LEU A 352 -7.49 22.43 -8.89
C LEU A 352 -7.20 23.33 -7.69
N THR A 353 -6.68 22.77 -6.59
CA THR A 353 -6.38 23.50 -5.35
C THR A 353 -4.94 23.99 -5.27
N THR A 354 -4.00 23.28 -5.89
CA THR A 354 -2.56 23.58 -5.78
C THR A 354 -1.98 24.30 -7.00
N GLN A 355 -2.62 24.19 -8.16
CA GLN A 355 -2.18 24.86 -9.37
C GLN A 355 -3.22 25.91 -9.77
N SER A 356 -2.78 27.10 -10.15
CA SER A 356 -3.65 28.19 -10.64
C SER A 356 -4.29 27.90 -12.02
N THR A 357 -4.49 26.63 -12.34
CA THR A 357 -5.05 26.17 -13.61
C THR A 357 -6.56 26.25 -13.53
N PRO A 358 -7.23 26.99 -14.45
CA PRO A 358 -8.68 27.07 -14.47
C PRO A 358 -9.33 25.69 -14.63
N LEU A 359 -10.46 25.47 -13.95
CA LEU A 359 -11.26 24.24 -14.04
C LEU A 359 -11.51 23.80 -15.49
N THR A 360 -11.86 24.76 -16.36
CA THR A 360 -12.11 24.52 -17.78
C THR A 360 -10.91 23.96 -18.51
N SER A 361 -9.70 24.44 -18.19
CA SER A 361 -8.45 23.93 -18.79
C SER A 361 -8.12 22.52 -18.31
N ILE A 362 -8.37 22.20 -17.04
CA ILE A 362 -8.17 20.84 -16.53
C ILE A 362 -9.14 19.87 -17.22
N LEU A 363 -10.42 20.26 -17.36
CA LEU A 363 -11.43 19.42 -18.00
C LEU A 363 -11.11 19.14 -19.48
N THR A 364 -10.69 20.15 -20.24
CA THR A 364 -10.37 19.97 -21.67
C THR A 364 -9.11 19.15 -21.91
N THR A 365 -8.15 19.19 -20.99
CA THR A 365 -6.88 18.47 -21.12
C THR A 365 -6.84 17.12 -20.41
N ALA A 366 -7.81 16.80 -19.54
CA ALA A 366 -7.80 15.60 -18.70
C ALA A 366 -7.55 14.29 -19.47
N SER A 367 -8.11 14.19 -20.68
CA SER A 367 -8.03 13.00 -21.54
C SER A 367 -6.90 13.06 -22.57
N THR A 368 -5.91 13.96 -22.42
CA THR A 368 -4.76 14.06 -23.35
C THR A 368 -3.49 13.45 -22.73
N PRO A 369 -2.47 13.12 -23.55
CA PRO A 369 -1.19 12.65 -23.03
C PRO A 369 -0.47 13.64 -22.10
N SER A 370 -0.72 14.95 -22.26
CA SER A 370 -0.14 16.02 -21.43
C SER A 370 -1.03 16.42 -20.25
N GLY A 371 -2.24 15.87 -20.16
CA GLY A 371 -3.19 16.14 -19.08
C GLY A 371 -2.78 15.59 -17.73
N ILE A 372 -3.56 15.94 -16.70
CA ILE A 372 -3.34 15.52 -15.30
C ILE A 372 -3.31 14.00 -15.10
N TYR A 373 -3.93 13.24 -16.02
CA TYR A 373 -3.99 11.78 -15.99
C TYR A 373 -2.99 11.12 -16.94
N GLY A 374 -2.16 11.87 -17.67
CA GLY A 374 -1.33 11.36 -18.76
C GLY A 374 -0.46 10.16 -18.38
N THR A 375 0.24 10.19 -17.23
CA THR A 375 1.05 9.06 -16.77
C THR A 375 0.20 7.82 -16.46
N HIS A 376 -0.98 8.01 -15.88
CA HIS A 376 -1.91 6.92 -15.58
C HIS A 376 -2.43 6.26 -16.86
N LEU A 377 -2.79 7.07 -17.86
CA LEU A 377 -3.30 6.61 -19.14
C LEU A 377 -2.23 5.92 -19.98
N ARG A 378 -0.99 6.44 -20.00
CA ARG A 378 0.15 5.79 -20.66
C ARG A 378 0.47 4.41 -20.09
N ASN A 379 0.37 4.24 -18.76
CA ASN A 379 0.61 2.92 -18.15
C ASN A 379 -0.41 1.87 -18.61
N TYR A 380 -1.69 2.26 -18.73
CA TYR A 380 -2.70 1.37 -19.31
C TYR A 380 -2.48 1.13 -20.80
N LEU A 381 -2.04 2.14 -21.55
CA LEU A 381 -1.70 1.97 -22.96
C LEU A 381 -0.56 0.95 -23.15
N ALA A 382 0.49 1.04 -22.32
CA ALA A 382 1.58 0.07 -22.33
C ALA A 382 1.08 -1.35 -22.02
N LEU A 383 0.25 -1.52 -20.98
CA LEU A 383 -0.36 -2.80 -20.65
C LEU A 383 -1.20 -3.37 -21.81
N LEU A 384 -2.05 -2.54 -22.43
CA LEU A 384 -2.87 -2.97 -23.56
C LEU A 384 -2.01 -3.31 -24.79
N SER A 385 -0.88 -2.63 -25.00
CA SER A 385 0.03 -2.92 -26.10
C SER A 385 0.73 -4.29 -25.98
N GLU A 386 0.93 -4.78 -24.76
CA GLU A 386 1.43 -6.14 -24.51
C GLU A 386 0.35 -7.21 -24.73
N GLU A 387 -0.93 -6.82 -24.68
CA GLU A 387 -2.08 -7.72 -24.73
C GLU A 387 -3.06 -7.38 -25.88
N GLN A 388 -2.67 -7.72 -27.10
CA GLN A 388 -3.40 -7.35 -28.32
C GLN A 388 -4.88 -7.74 -28.34
N SER A 389 -5.25 -8.88 -27.74
CA SER A 389 -6.65 -9.33 -27.65
C SER A 389 -7.48 -8.44 -26.73
N LEU A 390 -6.93 -8.02 -25.58
CA LEU A 390 -7.58 -7.06 -24.69
C LEU A 390 -7.70 -5.69 -25.35
N ALA A 391 -6.65 -5.22 -26.03
CA ALA A 391 -6.67 -3.95 -26.75
C ALA A 391 -7.77 -3.93 -27.83
N THR A 392 -7.89 -5.00 -28.60
CA THR A 392 -8.90 -5.13 -29.65
C THR A 392 -10.32 -5.10 -29.07
N ALA A 393 -10.56 -5.86 -27.99
CA ALA A 393 -11.86 -5.86 -27.34
C ALA A 393 -12.19 -4.52 -26.68
N PHE A 394 -11.21 -3.86 -26.06
CA PHE A 394 -11.41 -2.56 -25.46
C PHE A 394 -11.69 -1.48 -26.52
N LYS A 395 -11.02 -1.55 -27.68
CA LYS A 395 -11.30 -0.70 -28.86
C LYS A 395 -12.77 -0.82 -29.29
N GLN A 396 -13.34 -2.02 -29.31
CA GLN A 396 -14.77 -2.21 -29.60
C GLN A 396 -15.65 -1.50 -28.56
N VAL A 397 -15.34 -1.65 -27.27
CA VAL A 397 -16.13 -1.05 -26.18
C VAL A 397 -16.10 0.47 -26.22
N ILE A 398 -14.93 1.09 -26.41
CA ILE A 398 -14.82 2.55 -26.46
C ILE A 398 -15.43 3.14 -27.73
N SER A 399 -15.54 2.36 -28.82
CA SER A 399 -16.15 2.81 -30.07
C SER A 399 -17.68 2.72 -30.06
N SER A 400 -18.28 2.06 -29.07
CA SER A 400 -19.73 1.91 -28.95
C SER A 400 -20.34 2.95 -27.98
N GLU A 401 -21.48 3.51 -28.39
CA GLU A 401 -22.29 4.39 -27.54
C GLU A 401 -23.12 3.60 -26.51
N SER A 402 -23.72 2.48 -26.94
CA SER A 402 -24.60 1.64 -26.12
C SER A 402 -23.88 0.52 -25.37
N GLY A 403 -22.62 0.23 -25.72
CA GLY A 403 -21.83 -0.88 -25.19
C GLY A 403 -21.72 -2.06 -26.15
N VAL A 404 -20.92 -3.05 -25.78
CA VAL A 404 -20.63 -4.23 -26.63
C VAL A 404 -20.69 -5.49 -25.78
N GLU A 405 -21.28 -6.56 -26.32
CA GLU A 405 -21.18 -7.88 -25.70
C GLU A 405 -19.83 -8.51 -26.05
N LEU A 406 -19.06 -8.83 -25.02
CA LEU A 406 -17.75 -9.47 -25.14
C LEU A 406 -17.85 -10.89 -24.58
N ASN A 407 -16.91 -11.76 -24.96
CA ASN A 407 -16.83 -13.06 -24.28
C ASN A 407 -16.58 -12.85 -22.77
N ALA A 408 -17.12 -13.75 -21.95
CA ALA A 408 -17.10 -13.60 -20.49
C ALA A 408 -15.69 -13.41 -19.93
N PHE A 409 -14.70 -14.09 -20.51
CA PHE A 409 -13.29 -13.99 -20.10
C PHE A 409 -12.70 -12.60 -20.32
N THR A 410 -12.82 -12.06 -21.53
CA THR A 410 -12.29 -10.74 -21.90
C THR A 410 -13.02 -9.64 -21.14
N MET A 411 -14.35 -9.76 -21.03
CA MET A 411 -15.15 -8.85 -20.22
C MET A 411 -14.66 -8.82 -18.77
N TYR A 412 -14.49 -9.99 -18.16
CA TYR A 412 -14.01 -10.10 -16.78
C TYR A 412 -12.62 -9.48 -16.60
N ARG A 413 -11.70 -9.69 -17.54
CA ARG A 413 -10.34 -9.11 -17.48
C ARG A 413 -10.36 -7.59 -17.61
N LEU A 414 -11.11 -7.04 -18.57
CA LEU A 414 -11.24 -5.58 -18.72
C LEU A 414 -11.94 -4.93 -17.52
N GLU A 415 -12.93 -5.60 -16.92
CA GLU A 415 -13.60 -5.12 -15.70
C GLU A 415 -12.62 -5.10 -14.52
N ASN A 416 -11.80 -6.15 -14.39
CA ASN A 416 -10.78 -6.27 -13.37
C ASN A 416 -9.63 -5.27 -13.51
N LEU A 417 -9.32 -4.83 -14.73
CA LEU A 417 -8.45 -3.69 -15.02
C LEU A 417 -9.09 -2.34 -14.64
N GLY A 418 -10.41 -2.31 -14.41
CA GLY A 418 -11.16 -1.08 -14.16
C GLY A 418 -11.44 -0.24 -15.42
N LEU A 419 -11.14 -0.76 -16.61
CA LEU A 419 -11.30 -0.05 -17.88
C LEU A 419 -12.75 -0.02 -18.38
N ILE A 420 -13.53 -1.03 -18.01
CA ILE A 420 -14.96 -1.13 -18.37
C ILE A 420 -15.85 -1.31 -17.14
N LYS A 421 -17.15 -1.18 -17.36
CA LYS A 421 -18.22 -1.68 -16.49
C LYS A 421 -19.13 -2.59 -17.29
N VAL A 422 -19.87 -3.42 -16.58
CA VAL A 422 -20.92 -4.26 -17.17
C VAL A 422 -22.29 -3.69 -16.82
N LYS A 423 -23.09 -3.40 -17.84
CA LYS A 423 -24.51 -3.02 -17.73
C LYS A 423 -25.35 -4.10 -18.42
N GLY A 424 -26.02 -4.93 -17.63
CA GLY A 424 -26.67 -6.13 -18.17
C GLY A 424 -25.63 -7.08 -18.77
N HIS A 425 -25.69 -7.31 -20.08
CA HIS A 425 -24.72 -8.13 -20.83
C HIS A 425 -23.71 -7.30 -21.62
N GLN A 426 -23.75 -5.97 -21.50
CA GLN A 426 -22.92 -5.06 -22.30
C GLN A 426 -21.75 -4.52 -21.48
N ALA A 427 -20.55 -4.61 -22.06
CA ALA A 427 -19.39 -3.87 -21.64
C ALA A 427 -19.48 -2.42 -22.12
N VAL A 428 -19.35 -1.46 -21.21
CA VAL A 428 -19.29 -0.03 -21.49
C VAL A 428 -18.00 0.56 -20.90
N PRO A 429 -17.44 1.65 -21.45
CA PRO A 429 -16.30 2.32 -20.84
C PRO A 429 -16.58 2.69 -19.39
N SER A 430 -15.58 2.54 -18.52
CA SER A 430 -15.79 2.79 -17.10
C SER A 430 -15.93 4.28 -16.77
N CYS A 431 -15.29 5.15 -17.55
CA CYS A 431 -15.40 6.60 -17.46
C CYS A 431 -15.05 7.29 -18.80
N GLU A 432 -15.41 8.56 -18.92
CA GLU A 432 -15.23 9.33 -20.16
C GLU A 432 -13.75 9.60 -20.47
N VAL A 433 -12.92 9.82 -19.44
CA VAL A 433 -11.46 10.00 -19.65
C VAL A 433 -10.84 8.81 -20.38
N TYR A 434 -11.24 7.59 -20.02
CA TYR A 434 -10.74 6.40 -20.69
C TYR A 434 -11.29 6.30 -22.11
N ARG A 435 -12.60 6.53 -22.31
CA ARG A 435 -13.19 6.53 -23.67
C ARG A 435 -12.45 7.50 -24.59
N ALA A 436 -12.35 8.77 -24.22
CA ALA A 436 -11.78 9.82 -25.05
C ALA A 436 -10.28 9.60 -25.34
N TYR A 437 -9.48 9.26 -24.32
CA TYR A 437 -8.05 9.03 -24.52
C TYR A 437 -7.79 7.81 -25.42
N PHE A 438 -8.40 6.66 -25.12
CA PHE A 438 -8.10 5.43 -25.84
C PHE A 438 -8.73 5.39 -27.24
N GLN A 439 -9.81 6.12 -27.50
CA GLN A 439 -10.31 6.28 -28.87
C GLN A 439 -9.26 6.94 -29.75
N GLN A 440 -8.55 7.95 -29.25
CA GLN A 440 -7.48 8.60 -30.02
C GLN A 440 -6.26 7.69 -30.19
N GLN A 441 -5.88 6.94 -29.15
CA GLN A 441 -4.64 6.15 -29.17
C GLN A 441 -4.77 4.76 -29.80
N LEU A 442 -5.97 4.18 -29.87
CA LEU A 442 -6.21 2.83 -30.42
C LEU A 442 -6.93 2.83 -31.77
N ASN A 443 -7.48 3.96 -32.22
CA ASN A 443 -8.05 4.11 -33.58
C ASN A 443 -7.02 4.57 -34.62
N LEU A 444 -5.84 5.00 -34.18
CA LEU A 444 -4.62 5.08 -34.98
C LEU A 444 -4.00 3.68 -35.06
#